data_AF-A0A1Q9W1N4-F1
#
_entry.id   AF-A0A1Q9W1N4-F1
#
_cell.length_a   1.000
_cell.length_b   1.000
_cell.length_c   1.000
_cell.angle_alpha   90.00
_cell.angle_beta   90.00
_cell.angle_gamma   90.00
#
_symmetry.space_group_name_H-M   'P 1'
#
loop_
_entity.id
_entity.type
_entity.pdbx_description
1 polymer ?
#
loop_
_entity_poly.entity_id
_entity_poly.type
_entity_poly.pdbx_seq_one_letter_code
_entity_poly.pdbx_strand_id
1 'polypeptide(L)'
;MLTYRLAGVLLFLSGLVTGFGHIVALMSWRGLYSFTDNRISDFTVTECQVLRDNLGTRYVCNPSYLITNASYTAGAFIIVVAAGVMWMAAGREGQRSVRIPAVLIAGAGAVSMLAGLFPYNVSPAIHDLSMLVYAILMWSFMAFLTGVGTARSVGGRGPHPLIYGAYLLITRLMLTASVVGMLALLLLGPRASRGPTRGSPSTP
;
A
#
# COMPACT_ATOMS: atom_id res chain seq x y z
N MET A 1 -5.48 -8.84 -26.30
CA MET A 1 -4.09 -9.20 -25.87
C MET A 1 -3.15 -8.01 -25.65
N LEU A 2 -2.93 -7.10 -26.63
CA LEU A 2 -2.02 -5.95 -26.47
C LEU A 2 -2.41 -5.04 -25.29
N THR A 3 -3.71 -4.81 -25.10
CA THR A 3 -4.26 -3.97 -24.03
C THR A 3 -3.96 -4.51 -22.63
N TYR A 4 -3.98 -5.83 -22.44
CA TYR A 4 -3.61 -6.44 -21.16
C TYR A 4 -2.11 -6.38 -20.89
N ARG A 5 -1.27 -6.47 -21.93
CA ARG A 5 0.18 -6.25 -21.79
C ARG A 5 0.47 -4.81 -21.35
N LEU A 6 -0.22 -3.84 -21.93
CA LEU A 6 -0.10 -2.44 -21.53
C LEU A 6 -0.49 -2.24 -20.05
N ALA A 7 -1.59 -2.82 -19.59
CA ALA A 7 -1.96 -2.76 -18.18
C ALA A 7 -0.88 -3.36 -17.26
N GLY A 8 -0.30 -4.51 -17.64
CA GLY A 8 0.82 -5.10 -16.89
C GLY A 8 2.06 -4.20 -16.85
N VAL A 9 2.42 -3.58 -17.97
CA VAL A 9 3.53 -2.62 -18.06
C VAL A 9 3.28 -1.40 -17.17
N LEU A 10 2.06 -0.86 -17.18
CA LEU A 10 1.68 0.27 -16.31
C LEU A 10 1.77 -0.11 -14.84
N LEU A 11 1.28 -1.29 -14.44
CA LEU A 11 1.40 -1.76 -13.06
C LEU A 11 2.87 -1.92 -12.63
N PHE A 12 3.71 -2.48 -13.50
CA PHE A 12 5.15 -2.56 -13.23
C PHE A 12 5.78 -1.17 -13.09
N LEU A 13 5.46 -0.24 -14.00
CA LEU A 13 5.94 1.13 -13.95
C LEU A 13 5.51 1.84 -12.68
N SER A 14 4.28 1.62 -12.21
CA SER A 14 3.80 2.20 -10.95
C SER A 14 4.68 1.81 -9.76
N GLY A 15 5.10 0.53 -9.71
CA GLY A 15 6.03 0.04 -8.69
C GLY A 15 7.40 0.69 -8.78
N LEU A 16 7.92 0.89 -9.98
CA LEU A 16 9.21 1.58 -10.19
C LEU A 16 9.16 3.04 -9.73
N VAL A 17 8.09 3.76 -10.06
CA VAL A 17 7.92 5.17 -9.67
C VAL A 17 7.81 5.29 -8.15
N THR A 18 6.96 4.48 -7.51
CA THR A 18 6.85 4.48 -6.04
C THR A 18 8.16 4.07 -5.37
N GLY A 19 8.84 3.03 -5.88
CA GLY A 19 10.13 2.58 -5.37
C GLY A 19 11.22 3.64 -5.49
N PHE A 20 11.27 4.37 -6.60
CA PHE A 20 12.18 5.50 -6.77
C PHE A 20 11.99 6.57 -5.68
N GLY A 21 10.74 6.95 -5.39
CA GLY A 21 10.43 7.88 -4.30
C GLY A 21 10.96 7.41 -2.94
N HIS A 22 10.77 6.14 -2.61
CA HIS A 22 11.29 5.57 -1.35
C HIS A 22 12.81 5.51 -1.29
N ILE A 23 13.48 5.18 -2.40
CA ILE A 23 14.95 5.16 -2.47
C ILE A 23 15.49 6.59 -2.26
N VAL A 24 14.90 7.59 -2.90
CA VAL A 24 15.27 9.01 -2.70
C VAL A 24 15.03 9.46 -1.25
N ALA A 25 13.93 9.03 -0.63
CA ALA A 25 13.66 9.31 0.78
C ALA A 25 14.73 8.73 1.70
N LEU A 26 15.12 7.46 1.48
CA LEU A 26 16.17 6.80 2.25
C LEU A 26 17.54 7.47 2.07
N MET A 27 17.90 7.83 0.84
CA MET A 27 19.19 8.47 0.55
C MET A 27 19.28 9.90 1.08
N SER A 28 18.17 10.62 1.15
CA SER A 28 18.15 12.01 1.63
C SER A 28 17.84 12.14 3.13
N TRP A 29 17.52 11.01 3.80
CA TRP A 29 17.16 10.99 5.21
C TRP A 29 18.25 11.63 6.07
N ARG A 30 17.85 12.53 6.98
CA ARG A 30 18.79 13.17 7.92
C ARG A 30 18.61 12.60 9.32
N GLY A 31 19.73 12.16 9.90
CA GLY A 31 19.75 11.39 11.14
C GLY A 31 19.82 9.89 10.87
N LEU A 32 19.62 9.07 11.91
CA LEU A 32 19.61 7.62 11.78
C LEU A 32 18.19 7.16 11.38
N TYR A 33 18.03 6.54 10.21
CA TYR A 33 16.79 5.83 9.88
C TYR A 33 16.82 4.45 10.56
N SER A 34 15.91 4.23 11.51
CA SER A 34 15.77 2.96 12.20
C SER A 34 14.68 2.11 11.54
N PHE A 35 15.01 0.92 11.03
CA PHE A 35 14.00 0.01 10.48
C PHE A 35 13.05 -0.58 11.53
N THR A 36 13.38 -0.45 12.82
CA THR A 36 12.53 -0.89 13.92
C THR A 36 11.60 0.21 14.41
N ASP A 37 12.06 1.47 14.40
CA ASP A 37 11.32 2.60 14.98
C ASP A 37 10.65 3.48 13.92
N ASN A 38 11.32 3.70 12.78
CA ASN A 38 10.79 4.48 11.67
C ASN A 38 9.93 3.64 10.74
N ARG A 39 8.99 4.33 10.10
CA ARG A 39 7.98 3.73 9.23
C ARG A 39 8.13 4.27 7.84
N ILE A 40 7.63 3.49 6.89
CA ILE A 40 7.47 3.93 5.50
C ILE A 40 6.61 5.21 5.42
N SER A 41 5.57 5.33 6.26
CA SER A 41 4.73 6.55 6.30
C SER A 41 5.50 7.79 6.76
N ASP A 42 6.62 7.63 7.48
CA ASP A 42 7.46 8.75 7.92
C ASP A 42 8.15 9.44 6.73
N PHE A 43 8.32 8.75 5.60
CA PHE A 43 8.83 9.39 4.38
C PHE A 43 7.93 10.50 3.87
N THR A 44 6.65 10.52 4.26
CA THR A 44 5.70 11.52 3.79
C THR A 44 5.73 12.83 4.57
N VAL A 45 6.41 12.84 5.73
CA VAL A 45 6.39 13.98 6.67
C VAL A 45 7.07 15.20 6.06
N THR A 46 6.41 16.36 6.13
CA THR A 46 6.84 17.60 5.44
C THR A 46 7.93 18.38 6.16
N GLU A 47 8.14 18.12 7.45
CA GLU A 47 9.06 18.87 8.31
C GLU A 47 9.87 17.95 9.20
N CYS A 48 11.11 18.34 9.48
CA CYS A 48 11.97 17.58 10.37
C CYS A 48 11.58 17.81 11.83
N GLN A 49 11.05 16.79 12.48
CA GLN A 49 10.46 16.93 13.80
C GLN A 49 10.49 15.62 14.60
N VAL A 50 10.17 15.72 15.88
CA VAL A 50 9.94 14.55 16.75
C VAL A 50 8.45 14.21 16.71
N LEU A 51 8.10 13.09 16.09
CA LEU A 51 6.74 12.55 16.10
C LEU A 51 6.50 11.81 17.41
N ARG A 52 5.34 12.07 18.02
CA ARG A 52 4.83 11.37 19.20
C ARG A 52 3.43 10.87 18.89
N ASP A 53 3.32 9.58 18.60
CA ASP A 53 2.05 8.93 18.30
C ASP A 53 1.85 7.68 19.18
N ASN A 54 0.76 6.96 18.95
CA ASN A 54 0.39 5.76 19.71
C ASN A 54 1.44 4.65 19.65
N LEU A 55 2.44 4.78 18.80
CA LEU A 55 3.42 3.74 18.51
C LEU A 55 4.84 4.15 18.89
N GLY A 56 5.01 5.31 19.51
CA GLY A 56 6.25 5.72 20.14
C GLY A 56 6.67 7.15 19.81
N THR A 57 7.81 7.53 20.37
CA THR A 57 8.48 8.80 20.04
C THR A 57 9.64 8.50 19.09
N ARG A 58 9.68 9.16 17.93
CA ARG A 58 10.77 9.00 16.95
C ARG A 58 11.07 10.31 16.24
N TYR A 59 12.33 10.48 15.84
CA TYR A 59 12.73 11.60 14.98
C TYR A 59 12.52 11.23 13.52
N VAL A 60 11.92 12.14 12.75
CA VAL A 60 11.69 11.98 11.32
C VAL A 60 12.19 13.20 10.57
N CYS A 61 12.92 12.98 9.48
CA CYS A 61 13.43 14.07 8.65
C CYS A 61 13.74 13.58 7.24
N ASN A 62 12.80 13.83 6.32
CA ASN A 62 12.96 13.61 4.88
C ASN A 62 12.94 14.96 4.13
N PRO A 63 14.11 15.54 3.81
CA PRO A 63 14.18 16.77 3.01
C PRO A 63 13.56 16.62 1.61
N SER A 64 13.47 15.39 1.10
CA SER A 64 12.93 15.06 -0.23
C SER A 64 11.46 14.61 -0.19
N TYR A 65 10.70 14.97 0.85
CA TYR A 65 9.31 14.55 1.01
C TYR A 65 8.45 14.88 -0.23
N LEU A 66 8.71 16.02 -0.90
CA LEU A 66 8.01 16.38 -2.14
C LEU A 66 8.19 15.34 -3.24
N ILE A 67 9.42 14.87 -3.46
CA ILE A 67 9.72 13.83 -4.46
C ILE A 67 9.06 12.52 -4.05
N THR A 68 9.11 12.19 -2.76
CA THR A 68 8.53 10.96 -2.22
C THR A 68 7.01 10.93 -2.42
N ASN A 69 6.32 11.99 -1.99
CA ASN A 69 4.87 12.12 -2.07
C ASN A 69 4.41 12.20 -3.52
N ALA A 70 5.10 12.99 -4.36
CA ALA A 70 4.79 13.08 -5.79
C ALA A 70 4.96 11.73 -6.49
N SER A 71 6.05 11.00 -6.20
CA SER A 71 6.29 9.67 -6.77
C SER A 71 5.22 8.66 -6.32
N TYR A 72 4.86 8.68 -5.03
CA TYR A 72 3.82 7.81 -4.49
C TYR A 72 2.45 8.10 -5.12
N THR A 73 2.05 9.37 -5.19
CA THR A 73 0.79 9.79 -5.83
C THR A 73 0.79 9.49 -7.33
N ALA A 74 1.92 9.70 -8.03
CA ALA A 74 2.04 9.36 -9.45
C ALA A 74 1.94 7.85 -9.68
N GLY A 75 2.60 7.03 -8.85
CA GLY A 75 2.47 5.57 -8.89
C GLY A 75 1.02 5.13 -8.68
N ALA A 76 0.35 5.66 -7.66
CA ALA A 76 -1.05 5.39 -7.38
C ALA A 76 -1.98 5.80 -8.55
N PHE A 77 -1.72 6.95 -9.19
CA PHE A 77 -2.44 7.37 -10.39
C PHE A 77 -2.23 6.40 -11.57
N ILE A 78 -1.01 5.93 -11.80
CA ILE A 78 -0.71 4.94 -12.84
C ILE A 78 -1.49 3.63 -12.60
N ILE A 79 -1.67 3.22 -11.35
CA ILE A 79 -2.50 2.05 -11.00
C ILE A 79 -3.96 2.27 -11.45
N VAL A 80 -4.53 3.45 -11.22
CA VAL A 80 -5.90 3.79 -11.66
C VAL A 80 -6.00 3.73 -13.18
N VAL A 81 -5.01 4.27 -13.90
CA VAL A 81 -4.97 4.22 -15.37
C VAL A 81 -4.87 2.77 -15.86
N ALA A 82 -4.00 1.96 -15.26
CA ALA A 82 -3.86 0.54 -15.59
C ALA A 82 -5.18 -0.23 -15.38
N ALA A 83 -5.89 0.09 -14.30
CA ALA A 83 -7.20 -0.48 -14.01
C ALA A 83 -8.25 -0.10 -15.06
N GLY A 84 -8.26 1.16 -15.52
CA GLY A 84 -9.11 1.61 -16.63
C GLY A 84 -8.80 0.86 -17.93
N VAL A 85 -7.52 0.66 -18.24
CA VAL A 85 -7.08 -0.14 -19.40
C VAL A 85 -7.57 -1.58 -19.29
N MET A 86 -7.46 -2.22 -18.11
CA MET A 86 -8.00 -3.57 -17.87
C MET A 86 -9.53 -3.63 -18.04
N TRP A 87 -10.24 -2.65 -17.51
CA TRP A 87 -11.70 -2.57 -17.61
C TRP A 87 -12.18 -2.47 -19.06
N MET A 88 -11.56 -1.57 -19.84
CA MET A 88 -11.87 -1.40 -21.26
C MET A 88 -11.59 -2.67 -22.07
N ALA A 89 -10.45 -3.33 -21.81
CA ALA A 89 -10.11 -4.61 -22.44
C ALA A 89 -11.15 -5.70 -22.11
N ALA A 90 -11.58 -5.79 -20.85
CA ALA A 90 -12.58 -6.75 -20.40
C ALA A 90 -13.94 -6.54 -21.07
N GLY A 91 -14.33 -5.28 -21.33
CA GLY A 91 -15.53 -4.94 -22.08
C GLY A 91 -15.48 -5.41 -23.54
N ARG A 92 -14.35 -5.17 -24.22
CA ARG A 92 -14.15 -5.54 -25.63
C ARG A 92 -14.03 -7.05 -25.85
N GLU A 93 -13.38 -7.75 -24.92
CA GLU A 93 -13.12 -9.20 -25.04
C GLU A 93 -14.18 -10.07 -24.33
N GLY A 94 -15.24 -9.48 -23.76
CA GLY A 94 -16.34 -10.20 -23.09
C GLY A 94 -15.96 -10.88 -21.77
N GLN A 95 -14.77 -10.61 -21.22
CA GLN A 95 -14.22 -11.30 -20.05
C GLN A 95 -14.71 -10.69 -18.73
N ARG A 96 -15.94 -11.03 -18.33
CA ARG A 96 -16.57 -10.51 -17.10
C ARG A 96 -15.73 -10.74 -15.83
N SER A 97 -14.95 -11.82 -15.76
CA SER A 97 -14.09 -12.12 -14.60
C SER A 97 -13.00 -11.08 -14.31
N VAL A 98 -12.66 -10.22 -15.28
CA VAL A 98 -11.62 -9.19 -15.12
C VAL A 98 -12.17 -7.88 -14.55
N ARG A 99 -13.50 -7.70 -14.54
CA ARG A 99 -14.14 -6.47 -14.05
C ARG A 99 -13.96 -6.27 -12.54
N ILE A 100 -14.14 -7.32 -11.76
CA ILE A 100 -13.98 -7.28 -10.29
C ILE A 100 -12.54 -6.86 -9.91
N PRO A 101 -11.48 -7.52 -10.41
CA PRO A 101 -10.12 -7.13 -10.06
C PRO A 101 -9.77 -5.73 -10.57
N ALA A 102 -10.30 -5.31 -11.73
CA ALA A 102 -10.12 -3.93 -12.22
C ALA A 102 -10.75 -2.88 -11.28
N VAL A 103 -11.96 -3.12 -10.76
CA VAL A 103 -12.60 -2.19 -9.80
C VAL A 103 -11.84 -2.14 -8.47
N LEU A 104 -11.43 -3.30 -7.95
CA LEU A 104 -10.71 -3.38 -6.68
C LEU A 104 -9.37 -2.64 -6.74
N ILE A 105 -8.60 -2.85 -7.81
CA ILE A 105 -7.29 -2.18 -7.95
C ILE A 105 -7.43 -0.70 -8.33
N ALA A 106 -8.48 -0.30 -9.07
CA ALA A 106 -8.81 1.10 -9.29
C ALA A 106 -9.12 1.81 -7.96
N GLY A 107 -9.96 1.20 -7.12
CA GLY A 107 -10.28 1.70 -5.79
C GLY A 107 -9.03 1.83 -4.93
N ALA A 108 -8.18 0.79 -4.91
CA ALA A 108 -6.91 0.80 -4.17
C ALA A 108 -5.98 1.93 -4.65
N GLY A 109 -5.81 2.10 -5.95
CA GLY A 109 -5.06 3.22 -6.54
C GLY A 109 -5.64 4.57 -6.11
N ALA A 110 -6.95 4.76 -6.23
CA ALA A 110 -7.60 6.04 -5.92
C ALA A 110 -7.46 6.43 -4.43
N VAL A 111 -7.68 5.49 -3.50
CA VAL A 111 -7.53 5.79 -2.06
C VAL A 111 -6.07 5.96 -1.66
N SER A 112 -5.14 5.20 -2.25
CA SER A 112 -3.71 5.38 -1.96
C SER A 112 -3.20 6.74 -2.41
N MET A 113 -3.72 7.34 -3.49
CA MET A 113 -3.36 8.71 -3.87
C MET A 113 -3.54 9.70 -2.72
N LEU A 114 -4.57 9.52 -1.88
CA LEU A 114 -4.83 10.36 -0.71
C LEU A 114 -3.69 10.29 0.31
N ALA A 115 -3.08 9.12 0.51
CA ALA A 115 -1.96 8.99 1.45
C ALA A 115 -0.71 9.77 1.00
N GLY A 116 -0.50 9.96 -0.30
CA GLY A 116 0.56 10.83 -0.83
C GLY A 116 0.19 12.32 -0.79
N LEU A 117 -1.09 12.65 -1.01
CA LEU A 117 -1.59 14.03 -1.00
C LEU A 117 -1.77 14.61 0.41
N PHE A 118 -2.01 13.75 1.40
CA PHE A 118 -2.15 14.11 2.81
C PHE A 118 -0.99 13.49 3.60
N PRO A 119 0.14 14.22 3.73
CA PRO A 119 1.26 13.84 4.58
C PRO A 119 0.83 13.45 5.99
N TYR A 120 1.54 12.49 6.58
CA TYR A 120 1.20 11.96 7.90
C TYR A 120 1.14 13.05 8.98
N ASN A 121 2.06 14.03 8.99
CA ASN A 121 2.07 15.10 9.99
C ASN A 121 0.98 16.18 9.78
N VAL A 122 0.37 16.24 8.60
CA VAL A 122 -0.68 17.22 8.27
C VAL A 122 -2.06 16.66 8.59
N SER A 123 -2.31 15.41 8.17
CA SER A 123 -3.57 14.73 8.47
C SER A 123 -3.35 13.24 8.71
N PRO A 124 -2.94 12.84 9.94
CA PRO A 124 -2.68 11.44 10.27
C PRO A 124 -3.91 10.56 10.02
N ALA A 125 -5.10 11.06 10.36
CA ALA A 125 -6.35 10.31 10.22
C ALA A 125 -6.69 9.99 8.76
N ILE A 126 -6.55 10.95 7.84
CA ILE A 126 -6.81 10.73 6.41
C ILE A 126 -5.75 9.77 5.84
N HIS A 127 -4.47 9.99 6.18
CA HIS A 127 -3.38 9.13 5.74
C HIS A 127 -3.61 7.66 6.16
N ASP A 128 -3.82 7.43 7.47
CA ASP A 128 -3.97 6.08 8.02
C ASP A 128 -5.24 5.39 7.51
N LEU A 129 -6.37 6.11 7.43
CA LEU A 129 -7.61 5.56 6.87
C LEU A 129 -7.44 5.19 5.40
N SER A 130 -6.76 6.03 4.61
CA SER A 130 -6.49 5.76 3.20
C SER A 130 -5.64 4.51 3.02
N MET A 131 -4.60 4.35 3.85
CA MET A 131 -3.74 3.16 3.84
C MET A 131 -4.46 1.89 4.30
N LEU A 132 -5.37 2.01 5.26
CA LEU A 132 -6.21 0.90 5.71
C LEU A 132 -7.17 0.43 4.62
N VAL A 133 -7.89 1.37 3.98
CA VAL A 133 -8.81 1.05 2.88
C VAL A 133 -8.04 0.48 1.69
N TYR A 134 -6.88 1.04 1.35
CA TYR A 134 -5.96 0.48 0.35
C TYR A 134 -5.62 -0.98 0.66
N ALA A 135 -5.23 -1.29 1.90
CA ALA A 135 -4.86 -2.64 2.30
C ALA A 135 -6.02 -3.63 2.13
N ILE A 136 -7.22 -3.27 2.58
CA ILE A 136 -8.43 -4.11 2.46
C ILE A 136 -8.76 -4.37 0.98
N LEU A 137 -8.70 -3.34 0.13
CA LEU A 137 -8.97 -3.47 -1.30
C LEU A 137 -7.92 -4.36 -1.98
N MET A 138 -6.65 -4.22 -1.61
CA MET A 138 -5.59 -5.05 -2.16
C MET A 138 -5.64 -6.50 -1.69
N TRP A 139 -5.98 -6.74 -0.43
CA TRP A 139 -6.24 -8.09 0.05
C TRP A 139 -7.41 -8.73 -0.68
N SER A 140 -8.50 -7.98 -0.87
CA SER A 140 -9.66 -8.42 -1.63
C SER A 140 -9.30 -8.76 -3.08
N PHE A 141 -8.47 -7.93 -3.73
CA PHE A 141 -7.96 -8.18 -5.07
C PHE A 141 -7.13 -9.47 -5.14
N MET A 142 -6.16 -9.64 -4.23
CA MET A 142 -5.31 -10.84 -4.18
C MET A 142 -6.11 -12.11 -3.86
N ALA A 143 -7.06 -12.04 -2.93
CA ALA A 143 -7.96 -13.14 -2.59
C ALA A 143 -8.82 -13.55 -3.79
N PHE A 144 -9.35 -12.57 -4.54
CA PHE A 144 -10.11 -12.83 -5.76
C PHE A 144 -9.25 -13.51 -6.84
N LEU A 145 -8.05 -13.00 -7.11
CA LEU A 145 -7.16 -13.58 -8.12
C LEU A 145 -6.74 -15.01 -7.77
N THR A 146 -6.40 -15.25 -6.51
CA THR A 146 -6.04 -16.59 -6.03
C THR A 146 -7.24 -17.55 -6.08
N GLY A 147 -8.43 -17.10 -5.67
CA GLY A 147 -9.66 -17.89 -5.77
C GLY A 147 -9.98 -18.31 -7.20
N VAL A 148 -10.00 -17.37 -8.15
CA VAL A 148 -10.22 -17.67 -9.58
C VAL A 148 -9.14 -18.58 -10.14
N GLY A 149 -7.87 -18.33 -9.79
CA GLY A 149 -6.75 -19.18 -10.22
C GLY A 149 -6.88 -20.62 -9.76
N THR A 150 -7.31 -20.82 -8.50
CA THR A 150 -7.48 -22.16 -7.91
C THR A 150 -8.67 -22.92 -8.48
N ALA A 151 -9.78 -22.24 -8.73
CA ALA A 151 -10.93 -22.85 -9.40
C ALA A 151 -10.57 -23.33 -10.82
N ARG A 152 -9.72 -22.58 -11.55
CA ARG A 152 -9.24 -22.97 -12.87
C ARG A 152 -8.25 -24.13 -12.84
N SER A 153 -7.37 -24.19 -11.84
CA SER A 153 -6.41 -25.29 -11.69
C SER A 153 -7.09 -26.62 -11.35
N VAL A 154 -8.12 -26.59 -10.49
CA VAL A 154 -8.90 -27.78 -10.13
C VAL A 154 -9.77 -28.26 -11.31
N GLY A 155 -10.30 -27.34 -12.11
CA GLY A 155 -11.17 -27.68 -13.24
C GLY A 155 -10.47 -28.18 -14.52
N GLY A 156 -9.16 -28.43 -14.50
CA GLY A 156 -8.41 -28.96 -15.66
C GLY A 156 -8.36 -28.06 -16.90
N ARG A 157 -8.81 -26.80 -16.82
CA ARG A 157 -8.91 -25.84 -17.95
C ARG A 157 -7.72 -24.87 -18.02
N GLY A 158 -6.55 -25.23 -17.48
CA GLY A 158 -5.40 -24.33 -17.34
C GLY A 158 -4.25 -24.62 -18.31
N PRO A 159 -3.68 -23.61 -19.01
CA PRO A 159 -2.39 -23.72 -19.69
C PRO A 159 -1.22 -23.86 -18.68
N HIS A 160 -0.10 -24.44 -19.14
CA HIS A 160 1.08 -24.92 -18.42
C HIS A 160 1.26 -24.57 -16.91
N PRO A 161 1.33 -25.59 -16.01
CA PRO A 161 1.38 -25.41 -14.55
C PRO A 161 2.65 -24.74 -14.01
N LEU A 162 3.76 -24.77 -14.75
CA LEU A 162 5.06 -24.24 -14.30
C LEU A 162 5.12 -22.72 -14.15
N ILE A 163 4.40 -21.97 -14.99
CA ILE A 163 4.46 -20.48 -15.01
C ILE A 163 3.38 -19.87 -14.12
N TYR A 164 2.18 -20.46 -14.10
CA TYR A 164 1.04 -19.94 -13.33
C TYR A 164 0.99 -20.44 -11.88
N GLY A 165 1.58 -21.61 -11.57
CA GLY A 165 1.63 -22.13 -10.20
C GLY A 165 2.44 -21.25 -9.26
N ALA A 166 3.59 -20.74 -9.73
CA ALA A 166 4.48 -19.87 -8.96
C ALA A 166 3.79 -18.55 -8.57
N TYR A 167 3.09 -17.89 -9.50
CA TYR A 167 2.37 -16.65 -9.22
C TYR A 167 1.27 -16.83 -8.16
N LEU A 168 0.53 -17.93 -8.21
CA LEU A 168 -0.52 -18.21 -7.21
C LEU A 168 0.08 -18.47 -5.82
N LEU A 169 1.19 -19.20 -5.75
CA LEU A 169 1.91 -19.41 -4.50
C LEU A 169 2.44 -18.09 -3.94
N ILE A 170 3.13 -17.29 -4.75
CA ILE A 170 3.68 -16.00 -4.34
C ILE A 170 2.55 -15.08 -3.85
N THR A 171 1.45 -14.98 -4.60
CA THR A 171 0.31 -14.12 -4.22
C THR A 171 -0.32 -14.57 -2.90
N ARG A 172 -0.45 -15.88 -2.67
CA ARG A 172 -0.94 -16.43 -1.39
C ARG A 172 0.00 -16.11 -0.23
N LEU A 173 1.30 -16.34 -0.42
CA LEU A 173 2.30 -16.05 0.61
C LEU A 173 2.33 -14.56 0.96
N MET A 174 2.31 -13.68 -0.05
CA MET A 174 2.25 -12.23 0.18
C MET A 174 0.96 -11.80 0.87
N LEU A 175 -0.21 -12.34 0.46
CA LEU A 175 -1.48 -12.07 1.11
C LEU A 175 -1.46 -12.51 2.58
N THR A 176 -1.07 -13.74 2.86
CA THR A 176 -1.00 -14.28 4.23
C THR A 176 -0.02 -13.48 5.08
N ALA A 177 1.19 -13.22 4.59
CA ALA A 177 2.18 -12.43 5.33
C ALA A 177 1.68 -11.00 5.60
N SER A 178 1.01 -10.37 4.64
CA SER A 178 0.47 -9.01 4.79
C SER A 178 -0.67 -8.94 5.81
N VAL A 179 -1.62 -9.88 5.76
CA VAL A 179 -2.74 -9.95 6.72
C VAL A 179 -2.23 -10.26 8.12
N VAL A 180 -1.38 -11.28 8.26
CA VAL A 180 -0.80 -11.66 9.56
C VAL A 180 0.05 -10.53 10.12
N GLY A 181 0.86 -9.87 9.29
CA GLY A 181 1.65 -8.71 9.70
C GLY A 181 0.80 -7.56 10.23
N MET A 182 -0.30 -7.22 9.54
CA MET A 182 -1.22 -6.17 10.03
C MET A 182 -1.91 -6.58 11.34
N LEU A 183 -2.38 -7.83 11.45
CA LEU A 183 -2.98 -8.32 12.69
C LEU A 183 -1.99 -8.31 13.85
N ALA A 184 -0.73 -8.70 13.60
CA ALA A 184 0.34 -8.61 14.59
C ALA A 184 0.56 -7.16 15.04
N LEU A 185 0.61 -6.20 14.11
CA LEU A 185 0.73 -4.77 14.44
C LEU A 185 -0.45 -4.26 15.29
N LEU A 186 -1.68 -4.66 14.97
CA LEU A 186 -2.88 -4.22 15.70
C LEU A 186 -3.02 -4.86 17.09
N LEU A 187 -2.61 -6.12 17.24
CA LEU A 187 -2.80 -6.89 18.48
C LEU A 187 -1.61 -6.77 19.43
N LEU A 188 -0.38 -6.76 18.89
CA LEU A 188 0.89 -6.82 19.61
C LEU A 188 1.68 -5.52 19.53
N GLY A 189 1.26 -4.55 18.71
CA GLY A 189 1.93 -3.25 18.59
C GLY A 189 2.06 -2.56 19.96
N PRO A 190 3.10 -1.74 20.16
CA PRO A 190 3.31 -1.03 21.42
C PRO A 190 2.03 -0.28 21.79
N ARG A 191 1.32 -0.74 22.81
CA ARG A 191 0.25 0.02 23.42
C ARG A 191 0.95 1.14 24.15
N ALA A 192 0.97 2.35 23.61
CA ALA A 192 1.37 3.53 24.36
C ALA A 192 0.70 3.43 25.73
N SER A 193 1.52 3.26 26.75
CA SER A 193 1.11 3.21 28.14
C SER A 193 0.15 4.36 28.37
N ARG A 194 -1.10 4.07 28.75
CA ARG A 194 -1.98 5.07 29.36
C ARG A 194 -1.20 5.68 30.51
N GLY A 195 -0.66 6.87 30.31
CA GLY A 195 -0.05 7.63 31.40
C GLY A 195 -1.11 7.80 32.49
N PRO A 196 -0.74 7.71 33.77
CA PRO A 196 -1.69 7.93 34.84
C PRO A 196 -2.24 9.35 34.70
N THR A 197 -3.56 9.49 34.80
CA THR A 197 -4.24 10.76 35.05
C THR A 197 -3.57 11.41 36.25
N ARG A 198 -2.64 12.34 36.03
CA ARG A 198 -2.01 13.11 37.09
C ARG A 198 -3.08 14.00 37.70
N GLY A 199 -3.42 13.68 38.94
CA GLY A 199 -4.38 14.42 39.73
C GLY A 199 -3.92 15.82 40.10
N SER A 200 -4.95 16.62 40.38
CA SER A 200 -5.04 17.79 41.26
C SER A 200 -4.18 19.04 41.00
N PRO A 201 -4.80 20.23 40.99
CA PRO A 201 -4.11 21.51 40.98
C PRO A 201 -3.52 21.80 42.38
N SER A 202 -2.23 22.11 42.42
CA SER A 202 -1.64 22.82 43.56
C SER A 202 -1.93 24.31 43.40
N THR A 203 -2.91 24.81 44.16
CA THR A 203 -3.07 26.24 44.47
C THR A 203 -2.07 26.67 45.56
N PRO A 204 -1.69 27.96 45.57
CA PRO A 204 -0.46 28.49 46.18
C PRO A 204 -0.41 28.48 47.71
#